data_AF-A0A2G6HNG3-F1
#
_entry.id   AF-A0A2G6HNG3-F1
#
_cell.length_a   1.000
_cell.length_b   1.000
_cell.length_c   1.000
_cell.angle_alpha   90.00
_cell.angle_beta   90.00
_cell.angle_gamma   90.00
#
_symmetry.space_group_name_H-M   'P 1'
#
loop_
_entity.id
_entity.type
_entity.pdbx_description
1 polymer ?
#
loop_
_entity_poly.entity_id
_entity_poly.type
_entity_poly.pdbx_seq_one_letter_code
_entity_poly.pdbx_strand_id
1 'polypeptide(L)'
;MAYIIGIDIGGTHADGVLLENERVVARQKVPADQDNLVNSVIILLERLLEGEMLPLTRVQLSTTLCTNAIVRNTVDPVAMFIQAGPGMNPEFLNCGEHVHFVDGVIDHRGHVLGEPD
;
A
#
# COMPACT_ATOMS: atom_id res chain seq x y z
N MET A 1 -13.05 9.81 26.83
CA MET A 1 -12.61 8.45 26.46
C MET A 1 -12.32 8.45 24.98
N ALA A 2 -11.15 7.96 24.58
CA ALA A 2 -10.80 7.82 23.16
C ALA A 2 -10.87 6.35 22.76
N TYR A 3 -11.68 6.02 21.76
CA TYR A 3 -11.67 4.67 21.20
C TYR A 3 -10.86 4.65 19.90
N ILE A 4 -10.03 3.62 19.74
CA ILE A 4 -9.21 3.41 18.54
C ILE A 4 -9.37 1.96 18.12
N ILE A 5 -9.51 1.73 16.81
CA ILE A 5 -9.44 0.38 16.25
C ILE A 5 -8.09 0.20 15.56
N GLY A 6 -7.40 -0.89 15.85
CA GLY A 6 -6.26 -1.37 15.08
C GLY A 6 -6.67 -2.60 14.28
N ILE A 7 -6.32 -2.63 13.00
CA ILE A 7 -6.60 -3.73 12.08
C ILE A 7 -5.30 -4.14 11.41
N ASP A 8 -5.01 -5.44 11.38
CA ASP A 8 -3.94 -6.02 10.58
C ASP A 8 -4.49 -7.05 9.61
N ILE A 9 -4.34 -6.82 8.31
CA ILE A 9 -4.87 -7.71 7.26
C ILE A 9 -3.72 -8.39 6.54
N GLY A 10 -3.66 -9.71 6.70
CA GLY A 10 -2.76 -10.58 5.96
C GLY A 10 -3.42 -11.32 4.80
N GLY A 11 -2.65 -12.24 4.20
CA GLY A 11 -3.13 -13.12 3.14
C GLY A 11 -4.05 -14.26 3.61
N THR A 12 -4.26 -14.42 4.92
CA THR A 12 -5.03 -15.54 5.49
C THR A 12 -6.05 -15.09 6.51
N HIS A 13 -5.71 -14.13 7.37
CA HIS A 13 -6.61 -13.60 8.40
C HIS A 13 -6.53 -12.09 8.46
N ALA A 14 -7.63 -11.49 8.91
CA ALA A 14 -7.68 -10.13 9.39
C ALA A 14 -7.83 -10.17 10.92
N ASP A 15 -6.90 -9.50 11.59
CA ASP A 15 -6.82 -9.35 13.03
C ASP A 15 -7.26 -7.94 13.41
N GLY A 16 -8.06 -7.82 14.46
CA GLY A 16 -8.62 -6.55 14.89
C GLY A 16 -8.58 -6.39 16.41
N VAL A 17 -8.29 -5.18 16.87
CA VAL A 17 -8.30 -4.81 18.29
C VAL A 17 -9.02 -3.49 18.49
N LEU A 18 -9.88 -3.43 19.50
CA LEU A 18 -10.51 -2.20 19.97
C LEU A 18 -9.78 -1.75 21.25
N LEU A 19 -9.31 -0.51 21.24
CA LEU A 19 -8.66 0.15 22.36
C LEU A 19 -9.59 1.20 22.95
N GLU A 20 -9.65 1.22 24.28
CA GLU A 20 -10.23 2.31 25.07
C GLU A 20 -9.09 3.01 25.80
N ASN A 21 -8.75 4.21 25.33
CA ASN A 21 -7.51 4.91 25.62
C ASN A 21 -6.29 4.05 25.25
N GLU A 22 -5.69 3.35 26.22
CA GLU A 22 -4.52 2.46 26.02
C GLU A 22 -4.81 1.00 26.39
N ARG A 23 -6.06 0.68 26.76
CA ARG A 23 -6.46 -0.66 27.16
C ARG A 23 -7.16 -1.38 26.02
N VAL A 24 -6.73 -2.60 25.71
CA VAL A 24 -7.47 -3.45 24.78
C VAL A 24 -8.76 -3.93 25.44
N VAL A 25 -9.90 -3.58 24.85
CA VAL A 25 -11.23 -3.94 25.35
C VAL A 25 -11.92 -5.02 24.53
N ALA A 26 -11.56 -5.16 23.25
CA ALA A 26 -12.01 -6.26 22.40
C ALA A 26 -10.92 -6.69 21.41
N ARG A 27 -10.96 -7.95 20.99
CA ARG A 27 -10.10 -8.51 19.94
C ARG A 27 -10.92 -9.45 19.08
N GLN A 28 -10.70 -9.42 17.77
CA GLN A 28 -11.34 -10.33 16.83
C GLN A 28 -10.34 -10.82 15.79
N LYS A 29 -10.56 -12.04 15.33
CA LYS A 29 -9.85 -12.64 14.20
C LYS A 29 -10.89 -13.21 13.25
N VAL A 30 -10.79 -12.85 11.98
CA VAL A 30 -11.63 -13.38 10.93
C VAL A 30 -10.77 -13.89 9.78
N PRO A 31 -11.20 -14.94 9.06
CA PRO A 31 -10.55 -15.32 7.80
C PRO A 31 -10.54 -14.14 6.82
N ALA A 32 -9.44 -13.96 6.10
CA ALA A 32 -9.32 -12.95 5.06
C ALA A 32 -9.78 -13.55 3.72
N ASP A 33 -10.87 -13.02 3.20
CA ASP A 33 -11.33 -13.23 1.83
C ASP A 33 -10.43 -12.44 0.87
N GLN A 34 -9.57 -13.15 0.13
CA GLN A 34 -8.63 -12.52 -0.81
C GLN A 34 -9.33 -11.90 -2.02
N ASP A 35 -10.52 -12.39 -2.38
CA ASP A 35 -11.31 -11.85 -3.48
C ASP A 35 -12.13 -10.63 -3.02
N ASN A 36 -12.37 -10.51 -1.71
CA ASN A 36 -13.10 -9.38 -1.12
C ASN A 36 -12.61 -9.00 0.29
N LEU A 37 -11.44 -8.37 0.31
CA LEU A 37 -10.80 -7.93 1.56
C LEU A 37 -11.63 -6.87 2.29
N VAL A 38 -12.38 -6.04 1.55
CA VAL A 38 -13.29 -5.04 2.13
C VAL A 38 -14.36 -5.72 2.98
N ASN A 39 -14.95 -6.81 2.49
CA ASN A 39 -15.94 -7.58 3.25
C ASN A 39 -15.33 -8.18 4.54
N SER A 40 -14.08 -8.63 4.49
CA SER A 40 -13.38 -9.15 5.68
C SER A 40 -13.20 -8.06 6.75
N VAL A 41 -12.90 -6.83 6.34
CA VAL A 41 -12.82 -5.67 7.26
C VAL A 41 -14.18 -5.35 7.87
N ILE A 42 -15.24 -5.35 7.06
CA ILE A 42 -16.59 -5.06 7.55
C ILE A 42 -17.01 -6.09 8.61
N ILE A 43 -16.85 -7.39 8.33
CA ILE A 43 -17.17 -8.47 9.27
C ILE A 43 -16.33 -8.34 10.56
N LEU A 44 -15.05 -7.99 10.44
CA LEU A 44 -14.17 -7.78 11.59
C LEU A 44 -14.66 -6.62 12.46
N LEU A 45 -15.05 -5.51 11.84
CA LEU A 45 -15.58 -4.33 12.54
C LEU A 45 -16.91 -4.63 13.22
N GLU A 46 -17.83 -5.31 12.55
CA GLU A 46 -19.11 -5.74 13.13
C GLU A 46 -18.90 -6.58 14.39
N ARG A 47 -17.97 -7.54 14.33
CA ARG A 47 -17.63 -8.39 15.48
C ARG A 47 -16.88 -7.67 16.59
N LEU A 48 -16.12 -6.63 16.28
CA LEU A 48 -15.37 -5.85 17.27
C LEU A 48 -16.28 -4.89 18.04
N LEU A 49 -17.30 -4.36 17.36
CA LEU A 49 -18.20 -3.36 17.92
C LEU A 49 -19.47 -3.98 18.48
N GLU A 50 -19.83 -5.20 18.08
CA GLU A 50 -21.05 -5.91 18.53
C GLU A 50 -22.34 -5.06 18.39
N GLY A 51 -22.38 -4.15 17.42
CA GLY A 51 -23.49 -3.23 17.18
C GLY A 51 -23.50 -1.96 18.04
N GLU A 52 -22.47 -1.74 18.87
CA GLU A 52 -22.33 -0.54 19.67
C GLU A 52 -21.82 0.65 18.83
N MET A 53 -22.47 1.81 19.00
CA MET A 53 -21.95 3.08 18.49
C MET A 53 -20.99 3.69 19.52
N LEU A 54 -19.70 3.50 19.29
CA LEU A 54 -18.65 4.10 20.12
C LEU A 54 -18.16 5.42 19.50
N PRO A 55 -17.73 6.41 20.32
CA PRO A 55 -17.09 7.63 19.84
C PRO A 55 -15.65 7.33 19.38
N LEU A 56 -15.53 6.61 18.26
CA LEU A 56 -14.26 6.26 17.63
C LEU A 56 -13.52 7.53 17.21
N THR A 57 -12.26 7.61 17.60
CA THR A 57 -11.38 8.73 17.29
C THR A 57 -10.47 8.43 16.11
N ARG A 58 -10.16 7.14 15.86
CA ARG A 58 -9.25 6.70 14.80
C ARG A 58 -9.42 5.22 14.48
N VAL A 59 -9.19 4.86 13.21
CA VAL A 59 -8.96 3.49 12.76
C VAL A 59 -7.57 3.43 12.13
N GLN A 60 -6.73 2.52 12.61
CA GLN A 60 -5.40 2.23 12.08
C GLN A 60 -5.46 0.91 11.32
N LEU A 61 -5.09 0.94 10.05
CA LEU A 61 -5.05 -0.24 9.20
C LEU A 61 -3.60 -0.53 8.79
N SER A 62 -3.08 -1.67 9.22
CA SER A 62 -1.86 -2.28 8.68
C SER A 62 -2.25 -3.42 7.75
N THR A 63 -1.44 -3.65 6.73
CA THR A 63 -1.65 -4.78 5.82
C THR A 63 -0.36 -5.21 5.15
N THR A 64 -0.30 -6.49 4.79
CA THR A 64 0.82 -7.09 4.03
C THR A 64 0.51 -7.30 2.55
N LEU A 65 -0.64 -6.81 2.05
CA LEU A 65 -1.10 -7.06 0.67
C LEU A 65 -0.09 -6.61 -0.39
N CYS A 66 0.43 -5.38 -0.29
CA CYS A 66 1.42 -4.87 -1.25
C CYS A 66 2.69 -5.72 -1.26
N THR A 67 3.22 -6.05 -0.08
CA THR A 67 4.41 -6.89 0.05
C THR A 67 4.16 -8.29 -0.53
N ASN A 68 2.99 -8.88 -0.27
CA ASN A 68 2.63 -10.18 -0.82
C ASN A 68 2.51 -10.14 -2.35
N ALA A 69 1.92 -9.07 -2.91
CA ALA A 69 1.81 -8.90 -4.35
C ALA A 69 3.18 -8.78 -5.02
N ILE A 70 4.12 -8.05 -4.41
CA ILE A 70 5.50 -7.93 -4.90
C ILE A 70 6.20 -9.29 -4.84
N VAL A 71 6.17 -9.97 -3.69
CA VAL A 71 6.87 -11.26 -3.49
C VAL A 71 6.30 -12.36 -4.40
N ARG A 72 4.99 -12.35 -4.67
CA ARG A 72 4.32 -13.33 -5.52
C ARG A 72 4.32 -12.95 -7.00
N ASN A 73 4.87 -11.79 -7.37
CA ASN A 73 4.84 -11.25 -8.72
C ASN A 73 3.43 -11.17 -9.32
N THR A 74 2.46 -10.72 -8.51
CA THR A 74 1.05 -10.52 -8.92
C THR A 74 0.68 -9.05 -9.03
N VAL A 75 1.69 -8.17 -9.13
CA VAL A 75 1.49 -6.75 -9.41
C VAL A 75 1.16 -6.54 -10.87
N ASP A 76 0.42 -5.47 -11.17
CA ASP A 76 0.11 -5.10 -12.54
C ASP A 76 1.38 -4.73 -13.32
N PRO A 77 1.44 -5.07 -14.62
CA PRO A 77 2.53 -4.60 -15.47
C PRO A 77 2.50 -3.08 -15.57
N VAL A 78 3.67 -2.45 -15.48
CA VAL A 78 3.85 -1.00 -15.61
C VAL A 78 4.87 -0.71 -16.70
N ALA A 79 4.69 0.43 -17.37
CA ALA A 79 5.69 0.98 -18.30
C ALA A 79 6.45 2.13 -17.64
N MET A 80 7.76 2.19 -17.90
CA MET A 80 8.63 3.27 -17.42
C MET A 80 9.05 4.17 -18.58
N PHE A 81 8.77 5.47 -18.48
CA PHE A 81 9.27 6.49 -19.39
C PHE A 81 10.45 7.19 -18.71
N ILE A 82 11.64 7.09 -19.28
CA ILE A 82 12.88 7.56 -18.66
C ILE A 82 13.55 8.59 -19.55
N GLN A 83 13.73 9.80 -19.04
CA GLN A 83 14.62 10.78 -19.65
C GLN A 83 16.03 10.58 -19.08
N ALA A 84 16.98 10.18 -19.93
CA ALA A 84 18.34 9.93 -19.46
C ALA A 84 19.10 11.25 -19.24
N GLY A 85 19.74 11.36 -18.07
CA GLY A 85 20.66 12.46 -17.79
C GLY A 85 21.97 12.34 -18.58
N PRO A 86 22.77 13.42 -18.67
CA PRO A 86 24.04 13.39 -19.39
C PRO A 86 25.08 12.54 -18.64
N GLY A 87 25.90 11.81 -19.40
CA GLY A 87 27.13 11.17 -18.90
C GLY A 87 27.00 9.73 -18.40
N MET A 88 25.79 9.22 -18.16
CA MET A 88 25.56 7.80 -17.87
C MET A 88 25.03 7.09 -19.11
N ASN A 89 25.49 5.85 -19.37
CA ASN A 89 24.87 5.02 -20.39
C ASN A 89 23.41 4.72 -19.98
N PRO A 90 22.40 5.11 -20.78
CA PRO A 90 20.99 4.90 -20.44
C PRO A 90 20.63 3.43 -20.19
N GLU A 91 21.36 2.49 -20.78
CA GLU A 91 21.13 1.04 -20.58
C GLU A 91 21.22 0.59 -19.12
N PHE A 92 21.92 1.33 -18.24
CA PHE A 92 21.90 1.03 -16.80
C PHE A 92 20.53 1.20 -16.15
N LEU A 93 19.63 1.95 -16.77
CA LEU A 93 18.26 2.20 -16.32
C LEU A 93 17.25 1.23 -16.96
N ASN A 94 17.70 0.34 -17.85
CA ASN A 94 16.87 -0.64 -18.53
C ASN A 94 16.51 -1.81 -17.58
N CYS A 95 15.50 -1.61 -16.74
CA CYS A 95 15.17 -2.49 -15.62
C CYS A 95 13.98 -3.43 -15.85
N GLY A 96 13.50 -3.57 -17.09
CA GLY A 96 12.36 -4.45 -17.39
C GLY A 96 11.93 -4.43 -18.85
N GLU A 97 10.92 -5.21 -19.17
CA GLU A 97 10.43 -5.41 -20.55
C GLU A 97 9.70 -4.17 -21.13
N HIS A 98 9.32 -3.21 -20.27
CA HIS A 98 8.50 -2.06 -20.63
C HIS A 98 9.19 -0.74 -20.26
N VAL A 99 10.38 -0.51 -20.81
CA VAL A 99 11.12 0.76 -20.67
C VAL A 99 11.15 1.51 -21.99
N HIS A 100 10.77 2.79 -21.96
CA HIS A 100 10.87 3.70 -23.10
C HIS A 100 11.74 4.89 -22.71
N PHE A 101 12.85 5.08 -23.41
CA PHE A 101 13.67 6.26 -23.24
C PHE A 101 13.06 7.42 -24.04
N VAL A 102 12.72 8.49 -23.33
CA VAL A 102 12.29 9.74 -23.95
C VAL A 102 13.50 10.63 -24.19
N ASP A 103 13.34 11.53 -25.14
CA ASP A 103 14.29 12.57 -25.50
C ASP A 103 14.32 13.71 -24.46
N GLY A 104 15.18 14.69 -24.71
CA GLY A 104 15.52 15.73 -23.76
C GLY A 104 16.61 15.30 -22.77
N VAL A 105 17.33 16.29 -22.21
CA VAL A 105 18.45 16.08 -21.30
C VAL A 105 18.44 17.15 -20.21
N ILE A 106 18.45 16.71 -18.96
CA ILE A 106 18.60 17.60 -17.79
C ILE A 106 19.83 17.15 -17.01
N ASP A 107 20.73 18.08 -16.69
CA ASP A 107 21.91 17.81 -15.89
C ASP A 107 21.60 17.67 -14.38
N HIS A 108 22.58 17.22 -13.59
CA HIS A 108 22.44 17.06 -12.14
C HIS A 108 22.19 18.37 -11.37
N ARG A 109 22.29 19.54 -12.02
CA ARG A 109 22.00 20.86 -11.46
C ARG A 109 20.60 21.35 -11.86
N GLY A 110 19.88 20.59 -12.68
CA GLY A 110 18.56 20.94 -13.19
C GLY A 110 18.60 21.82 -14.45
N HIS A 111 19.76 21.97 -15.11
CA HIS A 111 19.80 22.69 -16.38
C HIS A 111 19.33 21.81 -17.53
N VAL A 112 18.46 22.36 -18.37
CA VAL A 112 18.06 21.74 -19.63
C VAL A 112 19.21 21.89 -20.64
N LEU A 113 19.78 20.76 -21.05
CA LEU A 113 20.84 20.68 -22.06
C LEU A 113 20.30 20.31 -23.44
N GLY A 114 19.11 19.71 -23.48
CA GLY A 114 18.35 19.40 -24.69
C GLY A 114 16.87 19.36 -24.35
N GLU A 115 16.06 20.01 -25.17
CA GLU A 115 14.60 19.92 -25.09
C GLU A 115 14.13 18.59 -25.73
N PRO A 116 13.03 18.00 -25.26
CA PRO A 116 12.35 16.95 -25.99
C PRO A 116 11.71 17.50 -27.29
N ASP A 117 11.56 16.65 -28.31
CA ASP A 117 10.94 16.96 -29.61
C ASP A 117 9.40 17.15 -29.52
#